data_AF-X6N9U3-F1
#
_entry.id   AF-X6N9U3-F1
#
_cell.length_a   1.000
_cell.length_b   1.000
_cell.length_c   1.000
_cell.angle_alpha   90.00
_cell.angle_beta   90.00
_cell.angle_gamma   90.00
#
_symmetry.space_group_name_H-M   'P 1'
#
loop_
_entity.id
_entity.type
_entity.pdbx_description
1 polymer ?
#
loop_
_entity_poly.entity_id
_entity_poly.type
_entity_poly.pdbx_seq_one_letter_code
_entity_poly.pdbx_strand_id
1 'polypeptide(L)'
;MAHRPMYTSYHSDTQPDYPPFTPDWLRKSFEPLFLKYSVDAYITGHVHAYDRTYPIIDGQVVQYNYTNPGAPVHITIGCAGSIEGHEKINASQKAYSAKIDNEHFGFGKVQVFNDTHLLWQFFASANDELLDQIWLIKDPR
;
A
#
# COMPACT_ATOMS: atom_id res chain seq x y z
N MET A 1 0.44 -3.27 -10.53
CA MET A 1 0.59 -4.26 -9.44
C MET A 1 1.97 -4.88 -9.54
N ALA A 2 2.57 -5.31 -8.43
CA ALA A 2 3.80 -6.11 -8.43
C ALA A 2 3.91 -6.93 -7.14
N HIS A 3 4.97 -7.72 -6.97
CA HIS A 3 5.19 -8.45 -5.72
C HIS A 3 5.76 -7.55 -4.61
N ARG A 4 6.88 -6.86 -4.84
CA ARG A 4 7.57 -6.04 -3.82
C ARG A 4 7.06 -4.60 -3.73
N PRO A 5 6.85 -4.04 -2.53
CA PRO A 5 6.47 -2.65 -2.33
C PRO A 5 7.63 -1.69 -2.62
N MET A 6 7.30 -0.44 -2.98
CA MET A 6 8.24 0.69 -2.97
C MET A 6 8.25 1.42 -1.62
N TYR A 7 7.15 1.31 -0.85
CA TYR A 7 6.99 1.87 0.48
C TYR A 7 6.27 0.85 1.37
N THR A 8 6.76 0.70 2.59
CA THR A 8 6.10 -0.07 3.63
C THR A 8 6.58 0.42 4.99
N SER A 9 5.67 0.42 5.96
CA SER A 9 5.91 0.77 7.36
C SER A 9 6.51 -0.39 8.16
N TYR A 10 6.48 -1.58 7.57
CA TYR A 10 7.06 -2.80 8.11
C TYR A 10 8.55 -2.87 7.80
N HIS A 11 9.27 -3.62 8.62
CA HIS A 11 10.71 -3.65 8.56
C HIS A 11 11.24 -4.98 8.05
N SER A 12 12.15 -4.93 7.08
CA SER A 12 13.17 -5.95 6.88
C SER A 12 14.53 -5.53 7.43
N ASP A 13 14.77 -4.22 7.60
CA ASP A 13 16.13 -3.63 7.60
C ASP A 13 16.96 -3.90 8.86
N THR A 14 16.50 -4.76 9.78
CA THR A 14 17.22 -5.20 10.98
C THR A 14 17.78 -6.60 10.82
N GLN A 15 17.46 -7.30 9.73
CA GLN A 15 18.10 -8.56 9.37
C GLN A 15 19.19 -8.28 8.33
N PRO A 16 20.47 -8.16 8.72
CA PRO A 16 21.57 -7.82 7.81
C PRO A 16 21.75 -8.83 6.65
N ASP A 17 21.17 -10.02 6.77
CA ASP A 17 21.25 -11.09 5.78
C ASP A 17 20.10 -11.09 4.75
N TYR A 18 19.09 -10.22 4.91
CA TYR A 18 17.95 -10.13 3.99
C TYR A 18 17.94 -8.83 3.19
N PRO A 19 17.64 -8.88 1.88
CA PRO A 19 17.45 -7.67 1.10
C PRO A 19 16.25 -6.88 1.64
N PRO A 20 16.28 -5.54 1.57
CA PRO A 20 15.19 -4.73 2.09
C PRO A 20 13.88 -5.04 1.36
N PHE A 21 12.75 -5.00 2.06
CA PHE A 21 11.41 -5.15 1.49
C PHE A 21 11.14 -4.11 0.41
N THR A 22 11.67 -2.90 0.60
CA THR A 22 11.57 -1.76 -0.31
C THR A 22 12.95 -1.36 -0.80
N PRO A 23 13.53 -2.07 -1.78
CA PRO A 23 14.83 -1.70 -2.29
C PRO A 23 14.78 -0.37 -3.04
N ASP A 24 15.70 0.55 -2.72
CA ASP A 24 15.77 1.91 -3.28
C ASP A 24 15.69 1.96 -4.81
N TRP A 25 16.32 0.99 -5.50
CA TRP A 25 16.35 0.95 -6.96
C TRP A 25 14.95 0.77 -7.55
N LEU A 26 14.06 0.04 -6.87
CA LEU A 26 12.69 -0.18 -7.37
C LEU A 26 11.96 1.16 -7.46
N ARG A 27 12.03 1.95 -6.38
CA ARG A 27 11.42 3.28 -6.35
C ARG A 27 12.03 4.21 -7.37
N LYS A 28 13.37 4.34 -7.39
CA LYS A 28 14.08 5.23 -8.31
C LYS A 28 13.80 4.92 -9.79
N SER A 29 13.54 3.65 -10.13
CA SER A 29 13.23 3.25 -11.50
C SER A 29 11.77 3.48 -11.90
N PHE A 30 10.80 3.28 -11.00
CA PHE A 30 9.38 3.24 -11.36
C PHE A 30 8.56 4.45 -10.90
N GLU A 31 8.91 5.10 -9.79
CA GLU A 31 8.18 6.27 -9.27
C GLU A 31 8.10 7.40 -10.31
N PRO A 32 9.17 7.77 -11.05
CA PRO A 32 9.07 8.80 -12.09
C PRO A 32 8.09 8.44 -13.21
N LEU A 33 7.98 7.15 -13.56
CA LEU A 33 7.04 6.68 -14.57
C LEU A 33 5.60 6.75 -14.05
N PHE A 34 5.38 6.39 -12.78
CA PHE A 34 4.05 6.42 -12.17
C PHE A 34 3.51 7.84 -12.09
N LEU A 35 4.37 8.81 -11.76
CA LEU A 35 4.02 10.23 -11.79
C LEU A 35 3.73 10.69 -13.22
N LYS A 36 4.60 10.35 -14.18
CA LYS A 36 4.43 10.73 -15.60
C LYS A 36 3.10 10.24 -16.19
N TYR A 37 2.69 9.02 -15.84
CA TYR A 37 1.47 8.40 -16.37
C TYR A 37 0.27 8.49 -15.42
N SER A 38 0.38 9.29 -14.35
CA SER A 38 -0.70 9.57 -13.39
C SER A 38 -1.35 8.29 -12.84
N VAL A 39 -0.51 7.34 -12.40
CA VAL A 39 -0.95 6.10 -11.76
C VAL A 39 -1.65 6.43 -10.44
N ASP A 40 -2.89 5.96 -10.28
CA ASP A 40 -3.71 6.27 -9.11
C ASP A 40 -3.36 5.39 -7.89
N ALA A 41 -3.07 4.10 -8.12
CA ALA A 41 -2.69 3.17 -7.05
C ALA A 41 -1.68 2.11 -7.48
N TYR A 42 -0.86 1.66 -6.53
CA TYR A 42 0.11 0.59 -6.70
C TYR A 42 -0.08 -0.48 -5.63
N ILE A 43 -0.66 -1.60 -6.03
CA ILE A 43 -0.96 -2.74 -5.15
C ILE A 43 0.19 -3.76 -5.19
N THR A 44 0.63 -4.19 -4.02
CA THR A 44 1.76 -5.12 -3.81
C THR A 44 1.49 -6.13 -2.70
N GLY A 45 2.35 -7.16 -2.60
CA GLY A 45 2.33 -8.14 -1.52
C GLY A 45 3.69 -8.16 -0.83
N HIS A 46 4.33 -9.34 -0.80
CA HIS A 46 5.65 -9.62 -0.21
C HIS A 46 5.73 -9.45 1.31
N VAL A 47 5.39 -8.28 1.82
CA VAL A 47 5.29 -8.02 3.26
C VAL A 47 4.00 -8.66 3.75
N HIS A 48 4.09 -9.63 4.66
CA HIS A 48 2.93 -10.35 5.21
C HIS A 48 2.14 -9.51 6.21
N ALA A 49 1.64 -8.37 5.76
CA ALA A 49 0.79 -7.45 6.48
C ALA A 49 0.00 -6.60 5.47
N TYR A 50 -0.92 -5.79 6.01
CA TYR A 50 -1.59 -4.74 5.28
C TYR A 50 -0.97 -3.38 5.62
N ASP A 51 -0.65 -2.58 4.59
CA ASP A 51 -0.23 -1.18 4.73
C ASP A 51 -0.81 -0.36 3.59
N ARG A 52 -1.43 0.77 3.90
CA ARG A 52 -1.87 1.75 2.93
C ARG A 52 -1.28 3.10 3.25
N THR A 53 -0.61 3.70 2.27
CA THR A 53 -0.05 5.04 2.41
C THR A 53 -1.07 6.12 2.08
N TYR A 54 -0.81 7.34 2.54
CA TYR A 54 -1.28 8.53 1.83
C TYR A 54 -0.58 8.66 0.47
N PRO A 55 -1.10 9.46 -0.48
CA PRO A 55 -0.37 9.85 -1.68
C PRO A 55 1.03 10.38 -1.34
N ILE A 56 2.05 9.77 -1.94
CA ILE A 56 3.44 9.92 -1.52
C ILE A 56 4.37 10.12 -2.72
N ILE A 57 5.36 11.00 -2.57
CA ILE A 57 6.47 11.19 -3.51
C ILE A 57 7.77 11.26 -2.72
N ASP A 58 8.76 10.45 -3.08
CA ASP A 58 10.09 10.43 -2.46
C ASP A 58 10.07 10.36 -0.92
N GLY A 59 9.10 9.60 -0.38
CA GLY A 59 8.96 9.42 1.08
C GLY A 59 8.17 10.54 1.79
N GLN A 60 7.72 11.56 1.06
CA GLN A 60 6.95 12.68 1.59
C GLN A 60 5.47 12.58 1.20
N VAL A 61 4.59 12.76 2.17
CA VAL A 61 3.15 12.83 1.92
C VAL A 61 2.84 14.13 1.17
N VAL A 62 2.23 14.02 0.00
CA VAL A 62 1.81 15.19 -0.79
C VAL A 62 0.37 15.59 -0.51
N GLN A 63 -0.44 14.67 0.02
CA GLN A 63 -1.86 14.90 0.29
C GLN A 63 -2.37 13.93 1.36
N TYR A 64 -3.29 14.37 2.23
CA TYR A 64 -3.88 13.53 3.29
C TYR A 64 -5.30 13.02 2.96
N ASN A 65 -5.66 13.03 1.69
CA ASN A 65 -6.93 12.51 1.19
C ASN A 65 -6.71 11.79 -0.16
N TYR A 66 -7.76 11.20 -0.70
CA TYR A 66 -7.71 10.28 -1.84
C TYR A 66 -8.46 10.80 -3.08
N THR A 67 -8.77 12.10 -3.10
CA THR A 67 -9.44 12.79 -4.22
C THR A 67 -8.39 13.55 -5.05
N ASN A 68 -8.24 13.19 -6.32
CA ASN A 68 -7.16 13.68 -7.19
C ASN A 68 -5.79 13.59 -6.51
N PRO A 69 -5.36 12.39 -6.07
CA PRO A 69 -4.26 12.24 -5.12
C PRO A 69 -2.90 12.80 -5.58
N GLY A 70 -2.74 13.12 -6.88
CA GLY A 70 -1.54 13.75 -7.45
C GLY A 70 -0.29 12.85 -7.48
N ALA A 71 -0.29 11.78 -6.70
CA ALA A 71 0.71 10.73 -6.63
C ALA A 71 0.03 9.37 -6.36
N PRO A 72 0.67 8.25 -6.70
CA PRO A 72 0.11 6.93 -6.45
C PRO A 72 -0.13 6.68 -4.96
N VAL A 73 -1.25 6.03 -4.66
CA VAL A 73 -1.50 5.45 -3.34
C VAL A 73 -0.90 4.05 -3.31
N HIS A 74 0.02 3.80 -2.37
CA HIS A 74 0.66 2.50 -2.25
C HIS A 74 -0.13 1.63 -1.28
N ILE A 75 -0.47 0.42 -1.73
CA ILE A 75 -1.22 -0.56 -0.95
C ILE A 75 -0.42 -1.85 -0.93
N THR A 76 0.00 -2.27 0.24
CA THR A 76 0.63 -3.56 0.50
C THR A 76 -0.41 -4.46 1.14
N ILE A 77 -0.64 -5.63 0.55
CA ILE A 77 -1.62 -6.62 1.00
C ILE A 77 -1.04 -8.03 0.86
N GLY A 78 0.05 -8.30 1.57
CA GLY A 78 0.71 -9.61 1.56
C GLY A 78 0.23 -10.57 2.65
N CYS A 79 -0.79 -10.20 3.43
CA CYS A 79 -1.31 -10.98 4.55
C CYS A 79 -2.35 -12.04 4.16
N ALA A 80 -2.17 -12.79 3.08
CA ALA A 80 -3.18 -13.77 2.64
C ALA A 80 -3.15 -15.11 3.41
N GLY A 81 -2.15 -15.35 4.27
CA GLY A 81 -2.04 -16.61 5.04
C GLY A 81 -0.77 -17.43 4.80
N SER A 82 0.36 -16.79 4.46
CA SER A 82 1.65 -17.50 4.36
C SER A 82 2.01 -18.18 5.69
N ILE A 83 2.68 -19.33 5.62
CA ILE A 83 3.16 -20.07 6.80
C ILE A 83 4.19 -19.28 7.63
N GLU A 84 4.84 -18.30 7.01
CA GLU A 84 5.79 -17.40 7.67
C GLU A 84 5.11 -16.47 8.69
N GLY A 85 3.77 -16.35 8.65
CA GLY A 85 3.00 -15.50 9.56
C GLY A 85 3.11 -14.02 9.22
N HIS A 86 2.64 -13.17 10.13
CA HIS A 86 2.61 -11.71 9.92
C HIS A 86 3.94 -11.02 10.20
N GLU A 87 4.19 -9.95 9.43
CA GLU A 87 5.32 -9.07 9.67
C GLU A 87 5.14 -8.20 10.92
N LYS A 88 6.24 -7.90 11.60
CA LYS A 88 6.23 -7.08 12.82
C LYS A 88 6.32 -5.59 12.47
N ILE A 89 5.56 -4.77 13.21
CA ILE A 89 5.60 -3.31 13.08
C ILE A 89 6.90 -2.78 13.71
N ASN A 90 7.48 -1.73 13.11
CA ASN A 90 8.50 -0.90 13.77
C ASN A 90 7.93 -0.13 14.95
N ALA A 91 8.75 0.17 15.96
CA ALA A 91 8.34 0.94 17.14
C ALA A 91 7.73 2.33 16.84
N SER A 92 7.79 2.83 15.60
CA SER A 92 7.06 4.01 15.13
C SER A 92 6.42 3.79 13.75
N GLN A 93 5.12 4.05 13.66
CA GLN A 93 4.40 4.17 12.39
C GLN A 93 5.05 5.27 11.56
N LYS A 94 5.36 4.98 10.29
CA LYS A 94 5.90 5.97 9.36
C LYS A 94 4.83 7.03 9.09
N ALA A 95 5.22 8.31 9.02
CA ALA A 95 4.29 9.43 8.84
C ALA A 95 3.44 9.34 7.56
N TYR A 96 3.91 8.61 6.54
CA TYR A 96 3.17 8.38 5.30
C TYR A 96 2.12 7.27 5.38
N SER A 97 2.11 6.46 6.43
CA SER A 97 1.16 5.37 6.56
C SER A 97 -0.18 5.86 7.08
N ALA A 98 -1.22 5.63 6.29
CA ALA A 98 -2.59 5.99 6.64
C ALA A 98 -3.31 4.86 7.39
N LYS A 99 -2.98 3.59 7.10
CA LYS A 99 -3.55 2.42 7.78
C LYS A 99 -2.58 1.26 7.71
N ILE A 100 -2.39 0.59 8.84
CA ILE A 100 -1.64 -0.67 8.96
C ILE A 100 -2.53 -1.73 9.63
N ASP A 101 -2.30 -3.00 9.28
CA ASP A 101 -2.85 -4.16 9.98
C ASP A 101 -1.89 -5.34 9.82
N ASN A 102 -1.40 -5.87 10.94
CA ASN A 102 -0.58 -7.09 10.99
C ASN A 102 -1.17 -8.17 11.91
N GLU A 103 -2.48 -8.10 12.14
CA GLU A 103 -3.19 -9.02 13.02
C GLU A 103 -4.09 -9.95 12.21
N HIS A 104 -4.65 -9.45 11.12
CA HIS A 104 -5.61 -10.18 10.30
C HIS A 104 -4.98 -10.71 9.03
N PHE A 105 -5.20 -11.99 8.75
CA PHE A 105 -5.09 -12.44 7.37
C PHE A 105 -6.26 -11.89 6.58
N GLY A 106 -6.04 -11.45 5.34
CA GLY A 106 -7.05 -10.71 4.61
C GLY A 106 -6.83 -10.62 3.11
N PHE A 107 -7.83 -10.09 2.43
CA PHE A 107 -7.84 -9.88 0.99
C PHE A 107 -8.47 -8.54 0.62
N GLY A 108 -8.11 -8.06 -0.57
CA GLY A 108 -8.53 -6.77 -1.09
C GLY A 108 -9.65 -6.93 -2.11
N LYS A 109 -10.59 -5.98 -2.11
CA LYS A 109 -11.64 -5.87 -3.12
C LYS A 109 -11.56 -4.50 -3.77
N VAL A 110 -11.49 -4.49 -5.10
CA VAL A 110 -11.56 -3.28 -5.93
C VAL A 110 -12.92 -3.25 -6.60
N GLN A 111 -13.64 -2.15 -6.46
CA GLN A 111 -14.88 -1.90 -7.19
C GLN A 111 -14.75 -0.59 -7.96
N VAL A 112 -14.77 -0.68 -9.28
CA VAL A 112 -14.82 0.50 -10.17
C VAL A 112 -16.29 0.81 -10.43
N PHE A 113 -16.74 1.97 -9.97
CA PHE A 113 -18.15 2.37 -10.09
C PHE A 113 -18.41 3.14 -11.38
N ASN A 114 -17.46 3.99 -11.78
CA ASN A 114 -17.50 4.78 -13.01
C ASN A 114 -16.07 5.23 -13.37
N ASP A 115 -15.95 6.15 -14.31
CA ASP A 115 -14.68 6.74 -14.78
C ASP A 115 -13.96 7.63 -13.76
N THR A 116 -14.61 7.97 -12.65
CA THR A 116 -14.09 8.89 -11.62
C THR A 116 -13.95 8.26 -10.24
N HIS A 117 -14.65 7.14 -9.95
CA HIS A 117 -14.75 6.57 -8.60
C HIS A 117 -14.37 5.09 -8.56
N LEU A 118 -13.34 4.78 -7.78
CA LEU A 118 -12.90 3.44 -7.44
C LEU A 118 -12.93 3.28 -5.91
N LEU A 119 -13.57 2.21 -5.42
CA LEU A 119 -13.59 1.83 -4.02
C LEU A 119 -12.59 0.70 -3.77
N TRP A 120 -11.65 0.94 -2.87
CA TRP A 120 -10.77 -0.08 -2.30
C TRP A 120 -11.31 -0.51 -0.95
N GLN A 121 -11.33 -1.81 -0.69
CA GLN A 121 -11.71 -2.40 0.61
C GLN A 121 -10.74 -3.51 0.99
N PHE A 122 -10.45 -3.63 2.28
CA PHE A 122 -9.67 -4.70 2.87
C PHE A 122 -10.54 -5.46 3.88
N PHE A 123 -10.61 -6.78 3.71
CA PHE A 123 -11.43 -7.67 4.52
C PHE A 123 -10.57 -8.69 5.27
N ALA A 124 -10.94 -9.00 6.51
CA ALA A 124 -10.43 -10.15 7.24
C ALA A 124 -10.91 -11.44 6.58
N SER A 125 -10.00 -12.38 6.34
CA SER A 125 -10.33 -13.69 5.75
C SER A 125 -11.07 -14.63 6.70
N ALA A 126 -11.01 -14.36 8.02
CA ALA A 126 -11.61 -15.23 9.03
C ALA A 126 -13.13 -15.10 9.10
N ASN A 127 -13.68 -13.91 8.81
CA ASN A 127 -15.07 -13.56 9.10
C ASN A 127 -15.66 -12.51 8.15
N ASP A 128 -14.97 -12.15 7.06
CA ASP A 128 -15.36 -11.08 6.13
C ASP A 128 -15.57 -9.70 6.78
N GLU A 129 -14.93 -9.44 7.92
CA GLU A 129 -14.96 -8.13 8.57
C GLU A 129 -14.25 -7.09 7.70
N LEU A 130 -14.90 -5.93 7.47
CA LEU A 130 -14.30 -4.81 6.76
C LEU A 130 -13.33 -4.05 7.68
N LEU A 131 -12.03 -4.16 7.40
CA LEU A 131 -10.96 -3.60 8.24
C LEU A 131 -10.46 -2.23 7.76
N ASP A 132 -10.58 -1.95 6.46
CA ASP A 132 -10.22 -0.67 5.87
C ASP A 132 -10.96 -0.41 4.56
N GLN A 133 -11.23 0.86 4.24
CA GLN A 133 -11.80 1.28 2.96
C GLN A 133 -11.39 2.70 2.57
N ILE A 134 -11.19 2.93 1.27
CA ILE A 134 -11.04 4.27 0.71
C ILE A 134 -11.72 4.38 -0.65
N TRP A 135 -12.23 5.58 -0.93
CA TRP A 135 -12.53 5.99 -2.29
C TRP A 135 -11.31 6.65 -2.91
N LEU A 136 -10.83 6.11 -4.02
CA LEU A 136 -9.94 6.81 -4.94
C LEU A 136 -10.81 7.55 -5.96
N ILE A 137 -10.80 8.88 -5.89
CA ILE A 137 -11.63 9.74 -6.73
C ILE A 137 -10.72 10.50 -7.68
N LYS A 138 -11.05 10.53 -8.96
CA LYS A 138 -10.36 11.30 -9.99
C LYS A 138 -11.37 12.09 -10.78
N ASP A 139 -11.32 13.41 -10.70
CA ASP A 139 -12.25 14.26 -11.42
C ASP A 139 -11.99 14.19 -12.94
N PRO A 140 -13.02 14.39 -13.77
CA PRO A 140 -12.84 14.52 -15.21
C PRO A 140 -11.84 15.64 -15.53
N ARG A 141 -10.97 15.40 -16.51
CA ARG A 141 -10.00 16.42 -16.98
C ARG A 141 -10.67 17.51 -17.80
#